data_AF-A0A2W4SX88-F1
#
_entry.id   AF-A0A2W4SX88-F1
#
_cell.length_a   1.000
_cell.length_b   1.000
_cell.length_c   1.000
_cell.angle_alpha   90.00
_cell.angle_beta   90.00
_cell.angle_gamma   90.00
#
_symmetry.space_group_name_H-M   'P 1'
#
loop_
_entity.id
_entity.type
_entity.pdbx_description
1 polymer ?
#
loop_
_entity_poly.entity_id
_entity_poly.type
_entity_poly.pdbx_seq_one_letter_code
_entity_poly.pdbx_strand_id
1 'polypeptide(L)'
;EPEPSFDEVISWLDPCDLIIVEGYKFSPIPKIETRRLESPTKRPLAVEDPMVIAIASDHPVEGTALPVFSLDDIQAIADFIDKSIGPLGKLREAEAGTAPSAPAQNRSK
;
A
#
# COMPACT_ATOMS: atom_id res chain seq x y z
N GLU A 1 -24.61 9.43 5.19
CA GLU A 1 -24.18 8.09 4.73
C GLU A 1 -22.92 7.74 5.51
N PRO A 2 -22.76 6.52 6.04
CA PRO A 2 -21.54 6.13 6.74
C PRO A 2 -20.36 6.06 5.77
N GLU A 3 -19.16 6.35 6.27
CA GLU A 3 -17.93 6.16 5.52
C GLU A 3 -17.70 4.66 5.27
N PRO A 4 -17.33 4.24 4.04
CA PRO A 4 -17.11 2.83 3.74
C PRO A 4 -15.91 2.29 4.52
N SER A 5 -16.03 1.03 4.93
CA SER A 5 -14.91 0.28 5.51
C SER A 5 -13.78 0.08 4.51
N PHE A 6 -12.60 -0.24 5.03
CA PHE A 6 -11.43 -0.53 4.20
C PHE A 6 -11.73 -1.64 3.17
N ASP A 7 -12.33 -2.74 3.61
CA ASP A 7 -12.63 -3.89 2.74
C ASP A 7 -13.66 -3.55 1.66
N GLU A 8 -14.64 -2.70 1.97
CA GLU A 8 -15.60 -2.20 0.97
C GLU A 8 -14.90 -1.37 -0.10
N VAL A 9 -14.02 -0.44 0.29
CA VAL A 9 -13.26 0.37 -0.67
C VAL A 9 -12.38 -0.51 -1.55
N ILE A 10 -11.69 -1.51 -0.98
CA ILE A 10 -10.86 -2.44 -1.76
C ILE A 10 -11.71 -3.23 -2.76
N SER A 11 -12.94 -3.61 -2.41
CA SER A 11 -13.84 -4.35 -3.31
C SER A 11 -14.28 -3.57 -4.55
N TRP A 12 -14.14 -2.24 -4.55
CA TRP A 12 -14.49 -1.38 -5.68
C TRP A 12 -13.35 -1.20 -6.69
N LEU A 13 -12.14 -1.63 -6.33
CA LEU A 13 -10.96 -1.46 -7.16
C LEU A 13 -10.84 -2.62 -8.16
N ASP A 14 -10.56 -2.28 -9.41
CA ASP A 14 -10.12 -3.25 -10.42
C ASP A 14 -8.73 -3.82 -10.06
N PRO A 15 -8.34 -4.99 -10.60
CA PRO A 15 -7.01 -5.56 -10.38
C PRO A 15 -5.89 -4.55 -10.67
N CYS A 16 -5.00 -4.35 -9.69
CA CYS A 16 -3.89 -3.41 -9.74
C CYS A 16 -2.61 -4.05 -9.22
N ASP A 17 -1.46 -3.63 -9.76
CA ASP A 17 -0.15 -4.09 -9.31
C ASP A 17 0.27 -3.44 -7.97
N LEU A 18 -0.25 -2.23 -7.67
CA LEU A 18 0.01 -1.47 -6.45
C LEU A 18 -1.22 -0.64 -6.06
N ILE A 19 -1.55 -0.64 -4.76
CA ILE A 19 -2.53 0.25 -4.15
C ILE A 19 -1.82 1.05 -3.06
N ILE A 20 -1.92 2.38 -3.13
CA ILE A 20 -1.43 3.29 -2.08
C ILE A 20 -2.62 3.77 -1.27
N VAL A 21 -2.57 3.58 0.04
CA VAL A 21 -3.65 3.94 0.97
C VAL A 21 -3.17 5.10 1.83
N GLU A 22 -3.89 6.22 1.76
CA GLU A 22 -3.76 7.33 2.72
C GLU A 22 -4.94 7.29 3.69
N GLY A 23 -4.66 7.31 4.99
CA GLY A 23 -5.68 7.11 6.03
C GLY A 23 -5.72 5.66 6.52
N TYR A 24 -6.88 5.21 7.02
CA TYR A 24 -7.10 3.84 7.50
C TYR A 24 -5.98 3.30 8.42
N LYS A 25 -5.58 4.11 9.41
CA LYS A 25 -4.35 3.91 10.21
C LYS A 25 -4.19 2.49 10.78
N PHE A 26 -5.30 1.86 11.18
CA PHE A 26 -5.32 0.55 11.82
C PHE A 26 -5.69 -0.60 10.88
N SER A 27 -5.77 -0.36 9.57
CA SER A 27 -5.93 -1.46 8.61
C SER A 27 -4.72 -2.41 8.68
N PRO A 28 -4.93 -3.73 8.54
CA PRO A 28 -3.89 -4.74 8.68
C PRO A 28 -3.05 -4.86 7.39
N ILE A 29 -2.51 -3.75 6.90
CA ILE A 29 -1.65 -3.66 5.73
C ILE A 29 -0.30 -3.03 6.07
N PRO A 30 0.80 -3.37 5.37
CA PRO A 30 2.08 -2.71 5.56
C PRO A 30 1.96 -1.19 5.34
N LYS A 31 2.56 -0.39 6.21
CA LYS A 31 2.47 1.07 6.15
C LYS A 31 3.81 1.76 6.43
N ILE A 32 3.96 2.94 5.85
CA ILE A 32 5.07 3.86 6.13
C ILE A 32 4.49 4.98 6.99
N GLU A 33 5.00 5.15 8.21
CA GLU A 33 4.56 6.22 9.10
C GLU A 33 5.19 7.55 8.66
N THR A 34 4.37 8.51 8.25
CA THR A 34 4.83 9.87 7.95
C THR A 34 4.85 10.74 9.20
N ARG A 35 6.01 11.29 9.56
CA ARG A 35 6.18 12.19 10.70
C ARG A 35 6.52 13.60 10.21
N ARG A 36 5.64 14.56 10.51
CA ARG A 36 5.85 15.98 10.20
C ARG A 36 5.93 16.80 11.47
N LEU A 37 6.81 17.78 11.53
CA LEU A 37 6.90 18.71 12.67
C LEU A 37 5.59 19.49 12.87
N GLU A 38 4.91 19.80 11.78
CA GLU A 38 3.64 20.54 11.72
C GLU A 38 2.41 19.67 12.03
N SER A 39 2.59 18.35 12.19
CA SER A 39 1.47 17.45 12.49
C SER A 39 0.83 17.81 13.84
N PRO A 40 -0.51 17.88 13.92
CA PRO A 40 -1.21 18.18 15.18
C PRO A 40 -1.03 17.09 16.24
N THR A 41 -0.65 15.88 15.82
CA THR A 41 -0.28 14.76 16.71
C THR A 41 1.07 14.21 16.33
N LYS A 42 1.90 13.95 17.36
CA LYS A 42 3.25 13.37 17.24
C LYS A 42 3.32 12.01 17.93
N ARG A 43 2.17 11.38 18.20
CA ARG A 43 2.10 10.03 18.79
C ARG A 43 2.68 9.03 17.78
N PRO A 44 3.79 8.34 18.09
CA PRO A 44 4.44 7.45 17.14
C PRO A 44 3.56 6.23 16.83
N LEU A 45 3.14 6.07 15.57
CA LEU A 45 2.30 4.94 15.17
C LEU A 45 3.09 3.61 15.22
N ALA A 46 4.37 3.64 14.87
CA ALA A 46 5.25 2.47 14.87
C ALA A 46 5.36 1.73 16.21
N VAL A 47 5.07 2.41 17.33
CA VAL A 47 5.09 1.80 18.67
C VAL A 47 3.84 0.95 18.92
N GLU A 48 2.73 1.30 18.26
CA GLU A 48 1.42 0.73 18.51
C GLU A 48 1.00 -0.29 17.46
N ASP A 49 1.59 -0.18 16.27
CA ASP A 49 1.18 -0.93 15.11
C ASP A 49 2.37 -1.65 14.48
N PRO A 50 2.46 -2.98 14.62
CA PRO A 50 3.55 -3.77 14.05
C PRO A 50 3.53 -3.80 12.51
N MET A 51 2.45 -3.32 11.87
CA MET A 51 2.38 -3.21 10.42
C MET A 51 3.14 -1.99 9.88
N VAL A 52 3.65 -1.10 10.75
CA VAL A 52 4.55 -0.02 10.34
C VAL A 52 5.92 -0.61 10.02
N ILE A 53 6.29 -0.57 8.73
CA ILE A 53 7.52 -1.18 8.22
C ILE A 53 8.65 -0.17 7.98
N ALA A 54 8.33 1.12 7.93
CA ALA A 54 9.30 2.21 7.83
C ALA A 54 8.70 3.53 8.33
N ILE A 55 9.57 4.52 8.54
CA ILE A 55 9.20 5.89 8.91
C ILE A 55 9.73 6.84 7.84
N ALA A 56 8.93 7.80 7.41
CA ALA A 56 9.37 8.91 6.58
C ALA A 56 9.18 10.22 7.37
N SER A 57 10.22 11.04 7.53
CA SER A 57 10.23 12.15 8.49
C SER A 57 10.87 13.42 7.92
N ASP A 58 10.36 14.60 8.32
CA ASP A 58 10.99 15.91 8.08
C ASP A 58 11.95 16.35 9.20
N HIS A 59 12.16 15.49 10.19
CA HIS A 59 13.05 15.72 11.32
C HIS A 59 13.80 14.43 11.70
N PRO A 60 14.95 14.53 12.41
CA PRO A 60 15.67 13.37 12.92
C PRO A 60 14.77 12.46 13.75
N VAL A 61 14.86 11.15 13.51
CA VAL A 61 14.15 10.12 14.27
C VAL A 61 15.17 9.19 14.91
N GLU A 62 15.08 9.04 16.23
CA GLU A 62 15.98 8.20 17.03
C GLU A 62 15.20 7.08 17.72
N GLY A 63 15.91 6.06 18.21
CA GLY A 63 15.33 5.00 19.05
C GLY A 63 14.41 4.02 18.32
N THR A 64 14.55 3.88 17.00
CA THR A 64 13.80 2.91 16.18
C THR A 64 14.75 1.98 15.43
N ALA A 65 14.34 0.72 15.26
CA ALA A 65 15.03 -0.24 14.39
C ALA A 65 14.46 -0.23 12.95
N LEU A 66 13.38 0.52 12.71
CA LEU A 66 12.77 0.65 11.39
C LEU A 66 13.65 1.53 10.48
N PRO A 67 13.67 1.26 9.16
CA PRO A 67 14.21 2.18 8.18
C PRO A 67 13.58 3.57 8.32
N VAL A 68 14.40 4.61 8.28
CA VAL A 68 13.97 6.01 8.33
C VAL A 68 14.41 6.70 7.04
N PHE A 69 13.46 7.34 6.38
CA PHE A 69 13.69 8.12 5.16
C PHE A 69 13.38 9.60 5.40
N SER A 70 14.04 10.48 4.64
CA SER A 70 13.54 11.84 4.46
C SER A 70 12.21 11.79 3.70
N LEU A 71 11.25 12.67 4.02
CA LEU A 71 10.00 12.79 3.25
C LEU A 71 10.25 13.14 1.77
N ASP A 72 11.35 13.81 1.47
CA ASP A 72 11.72 14.22 0.12
C ASP A 72 12.56 13.16 -0.63
N ASP A 73 12.96 12.07 0.05
CA ASP A 73 13.71 10.97 -0.57
C ASP A 73 12.77 9.96 -1.27
N ILE A 74 12.08 10.47 -2.29
CA ILE A 74 11.04 9.75 -3.04
C ILE A 74 11.62 8.46 -3.65
N GLN A 75 12.85 8.51 -4.16
CA GLN A 75 13.48 7.34 -4.78
C GLN A 75 13.75 6.24 -3.75
N ALA A 76 14.33 6.56 -2.60
CA ALA A 76 14.58 5.56 -1.57
C ALA A 76 13.29 4.93 -1.04
N ILE A 77 12.23 5.72 -0.89
CA ILE A 77 10.90 5.24 -0.50
C ILE A 77 10.32 4.30 -1.57
N ALA A 78 10.38 4.68 -2.85
CA ALA A 78 9.89 3.84 -3.94
C ALA A 78 10.65 2.51 -4.02
N ASP A 79 11.99 2.55 -3.93
CA ASP A 79 12.83 1.35 -3.91
C ASP A 79 12.52 0.45 -2.71
N PHE A 80 12.20 1.05 -1.56
CA PHE A 80 11.82 0.31 -0.36
C PHE A 80 10.45 -0.36 -0.53
N ILE A 81 9.47 0.32 -1.14
CA ILE A 81 8.15 -0.25 -1.44
C ILE A 81 8.31 -1.45 -2.37
N ASP A 82 9.02 -1.31 -3.50
CA ASP A 82 9.24 -2.39 -4.47
C ASP A 82 9.91 -3.63 -3.84
N LYS A 83 10.90 -3.41 -2.95
CA LYS A 83 11.55 -4.51 -2.22
C LYS A 83 10.65 -5.17 -1.18
N SER A 84 9.72 -4.42 -0.59
CA SER A 84 8.91 -4.87 0.54
C SER A 84 7.67 -5.66 0.13
N ILE A 85 7.02 -5.28 -0.98
CA ILE A 85 5.78 -5.92 -1.47
C ILE A 85 6.02 -6.89 -2.64
N GLY A 86 7.23 -6.88 -3.20
CA GLY A 86 7.63 -7.68 -4.36
C GLY A 86 7.76 -6.83 -5.63
N PRO A 87 8.52 -7.30 -6.63
CA PRO A 87 8.89 -6.51 -7.78
C PRO A 87 7.65 -6.12 -8.60
N LEU A 88 7.29 -4.84 -8.57
CA LEU A 88 6.15 -4.24 -9.27
C LEU A 88 6.25 -4.37 -10.80
N GLY A 89 7.43 -4.75 -11.32
CA GLY A 89 7.70 -4.98 -12.73
C GLY A 89 7.67 -6.44 -13.20
N LYS A 90 7.34 -7.43 -12.36
CA LYS A 90 7.43 -8.87 -12.74
C LYS A 90 6.13 -9.67 -12.71
N LEU A 91 4.99 -9.08 -12.36
CA LEU A 91 3.75 -9.85 -12.13
C LEU A 91 2.92 -10.15 -13.40
N ARG A 92 3.26 -9.61 -14.58
CA ARG A 92 2.39 -9.70 -15.78
C ARG A 92 2.79 -10.72 -16.85
N GLU A 93 3.78 -11.59 -16.62
CA GLU A 93 4.09 -12.66 -17.59
C GLU A 93 3.26 -13.94 -17.37
N ALA A 94 2.64 -14.13 -16.20
CA ALA A 94 1.94 -15.38 -15.87
C ALA A 94 0.47 -15.45 -16.31
N GLU A 95 -0.20 -14.31 -16.57
CA GLU A 95 -1.65 -14.27 -16.84
C GLU A 95 -2.03 -14.01 -18.30
N ALA A 96 -1.08 -13.89 -19.22
CA ALA A 96 -1.37 -13.73 -20.66
C ALA A 96 -1.87 -15.03 -21.36
N GLY A 97 -2.17 -16.09 -20.60
CA GLY A 97 -2.43 -17.44 -21.11
C GLY A 97 -3.87 -17.97 -21.05
N THR A 98 -4.81 -17.35 -20.32
CA THR A 98 -6.19 -17.88 -20.23
C THR A 98 -7.21 -16.75 -20.28
N ALA A 99 -7.62 -16.38 -21.49
CA ALA A 99 -8.89 -15.70 -21.67
C ALA A 99 -10.04 -16.72 -21.44
N PRO A 100 -11.09 -16.39 -20.68
CA PRO A 100 -12.26 -17.25 -20.58
C PRO A 100 -12.98 -17.24 -21.94
N SER A 101 -13.11 -18.42 -22.55
CA SER A 101 -13.91 -18.61 -23.75
C SER A 101 -15.37 -18.26 -23.44
N ALA A 102 -15.92 -17.26 -24.14
CA ALA A 102 -17.34 -16.95 -24.08
C ALA A 102 -18.18 -18.18 -24.47
N PRO A 103 -19.33 -18.43 -23.80
CA PRO A 103 -20.18 -19.56 -24.16
C PRO A 103 -20.82 -19.31 -25.53
N ALA A 104 -20.71 -20.32 -26.40
CA ALA A 104 -21.32 -20.33 -27.71
C ALA A 104 -22.85 -20.19 -27.59
N GLN A 105 -23.41 -19.16 -28.20
CA GLN A 105 -24.86 -19.02 -28.37
C GLN A 105 -25.34 -20.07 -29.37
N ASN A 106 -26.00 -21.11 -28.88
CA ASN A 106 -26.69 -22.05 -29.76
C ASN A 106 -28.10 -21.52 -30.06
N ARG A 107 -28.28 -20.95 -31.26
CA ARG A 107 -29.62 -20.73 -31.84
C ARG A 107 -30.02 -21.99 -32.60
N SER A 108 -30.92 -22.78 -32.04
CA SER A 108 -31.69 -23.76 -32.81
C SER A 108 -33.10 -23.20 -33.07
N LYS A 109 -33.48 -23.20 -34.35
CA LYS A 109 -34.87 -23.25 -34.80
C LYS A 109 -35.40 -24.67 -34.67
#